data_AF-A0A2E7SB82-F1
#
_entry.id   AF-A0A2E7SB82-F1
#
_cell.length_a   1.000
_cell.length_b   1.000
_cell.length_c   1.000
_cell.angle_alpha   90.00
_cell.angle_beta   90.00
_cell.angle_gamma   90.00
#
_symmetry.space_group_name_H-M   'P 1'
#
loop_
_entity.id
_entity.type
_entity.pdbx_description
1 polymer ?
#
loop_
_entity_poly.entity_id
_entity_poly.type
_entity_poly.pdbx_seq_one_letter_code
_entity_poly.pdbx_strand_id
1 'polypeptide(L)'
;MHKPEFLVDVVTKRGGALVAAHPYRRRFLEEPGHVPQERQRMMDSALKETFLHKCNAIESANGRGSILENEFSEDLARMLQKPTTGGSDAHRTDQVGTVATRFQNNIKSISDLVREIRSGNFEPIKLSVL
;
A
#
# COMPACT_ATOMS: atom_id res chain seq x y z
N MET A 1 3.60 13.44 13.48
CA MET A 1 2.63 12.32 13.66
C MET A 1 3.18 11.42 14.77
N HIS A 2 2.73 11.58 16.01
CA HIS A 2 3.38 11.03 17.21
C HIS A 2 3.05 9.56 17.55
N LYS A 3 2.53 8.75 16.62
CA LYS A 3 2.06 7.39 16.95
C LYS A 3 2.30 6.25 15.93
N PRO A 4 3.08 6.36 14.83
CA PRO A 4 3.38 5.19 14.00
C PRO A 4 3.96 4.03 14.81
N GLU A 5 4.88 4.32 15.73
CA GLU A 5 5.55 3.33 16.59
C GLU A 5 4.55 2.70 17.56
N PHE A 6 3.70 3.52 18.20
CA PHE A 6 2.63 3.02 19.07
C PHE A 6 1.66 2.09 18.31
N LEU A 7 1.26 2.47 17.09
CA LEU A 7 0.39 1.64 16.27
C LEU A 7 1.08 0.32 15.91
N VAL A 8 2.34 0.37 15.50
CA VAL A 8 3.15 -0.82 15.21
C VAL A 8 3.20 -1.75 16.41
N ASP A 9 3.44 -1.22 17.60
CA ASP A 9 3.51 -2.00 18.83
C ASP A 9 2.17 -2.65 19.16
N VAL A 10 1.06 -1.91 19.09
CA VAL A 10 -0.28 -2.43 19.38
C VAL A 10 -0.66 -3.54 18.39
N VAL A 11 -0.45 -3.33 17.09
CA VAL A 11 -0.78 -4.32 16.06
C VAL A 11 0.10 -5.56 16.21
N THR A 12 1.40 -5.38 16.46
CA THR A 12 2.34 -6.50 16.65
C THR A 12 1.96 -7.34 17.88
N LYS A 13 1.66 -6.70 19.02
CA LYS A 13 1.24 -7.38 20.26
C LYS A 13 -0.06 -8.15 20.12
N ARG A 14 -0.94 -7.74 19.19
CA ARG A 14 -2.21 -8.40 18.89
C ARG A 14 -2.09 -9.43 17.76
N GLY A 15 -0.91 -9.64 17.19
CA GLY A 15 -0.70 -10.54 16.06
C GLY A 15 -1.35 -10.07 14.75
N GLY A 16 -1.68 -8.77 14.63
CA GLY A 16 -2.32 -8.21 13.45
C GLY A 16 -1.37 -8.00 12.27
N ALA A 17 -1.90 -7.37 11.22
CA ALA A 17 -1.16 -7.00 10.02
C ALA A 17 -1.24 -5.49 9.77
N LEU A 18 -0.17 -4.93 9.20
CA LEU A 18 -0.07 -3.53 8.80
C LEU A 18 0.09 -3.42 7.28
N VAL A 19 -0.71 -2.56 6.68
CA VAL A 19 -0.58 -2.18 5.26
C VAL A 19 -0.39 -0.67 5.18
N ALA A 20 0.62 -0.21 4.45
CA ALA A 20 0.77 1.20 4.15
C ALA A 20 -0.24 1.60 3.06
N ALA A 21 -1.39 2.15 3.45
CA ALA A 21 -2.41 2.62 2.52
C ALA A 21 -1.91 3.85 1.74
N HIS A 22 -2.15 3.84 0.42
CA HIS A 22 -1.83 4.90 -0.55
C HIS A 22 -0.56 5.68 -0.17
N PRO A 23 0.62 5.03 -0.14
CA PRO A 23 1.82 5.57 0.48
C PRO A 23 2.36 6.79 -0.28
N TYR A 24 2.06 6.92 -1.57
CA TYR A 24 2.35 8.10 -2.38
C TYR A 24 1.77 9.38 -1.76
N ARG A 25 0.64 9.28 -1.05
CA ARG A 25 -0.04 10.44 -0.47
C ARG A 25 0.89 11.14 0.52
N ARG A 26 1.24 12.40 0.23
CA ARG A 26 2.21 13.25 0.96
C ARG A 26 3.69 12.87 0.81
N ARG A 27 4.02 11.86 0.00
CA ARG A 27 5.41 11.45 -0.31
C ARG A 27 5.80 11.73 -1.75
N PHE A 28 4.81 11.74 -2.63
CA PHE A 28 4.97 12.01 -4.05
C PHE A 28 4.17 13.26 -4.42
N LEU A 29 4.78 14.13 -5.23
CA LEU A 29 4.15 15.28 -5.85
C LEU A 29 4.29 15.08 -7.35
N GLU A 30 3.16 15.01 -8.07
CA GLU A 30 3.13 14.56 -9.46
C GLU A 30 3.93 15.48 -10.40
N GLU A 31 3.65 16.79 -10.37
CA GLU A 31 4.31 17.79 -11.22
C GLU A 31 5.86 17.75 -11.15
N PRO A 32 6.50 17.89 -9.97
CA PRO A 32 7.95 17.71 -9.89
C PRO A 32 8.38 16.25 -10.07
N GLY A 33 7.49 15.29 -9.82
CA GLY A 33 7.74 13.85 -9.97
C GLY A 33 8.04 13.39 -11.40
N HIS A 34 7.73 14.21 -12.41
CA HIS A 34 8.17 13.99 -13.79
C HIS A 34 9.68 14.19 -13.98
N VAL A 35 10.34 14.95 -13.09
CA VAL A 35 11.79 15.17 -13.13
C VAL A 35 12.47 14.02 -12.38
N PRO A 36 13.34 13.21 -13.04
CA PRO A 36 13.93 12.02 -12.41
C PRO A 36 14.65 12.29 -11.09
N GLN A 37 15.38 13.41 -10.99
CA GLN A 37 16.11 13.77 -9.78
C GLN A 37 15.17 14.11 -8.61
N GLU A 38 14.06 14.79 -8.87
CA GLU A 38 13.08 15.13 -7.82
C GLU A 38 12.30 13.90 -7.39
N ARG A 39 11.91 13.04 -8.34
CA ARG A 39 11.31 11.73 -8.02
C ARG A 39 12.24 10.88 -7.15
N GLN A 40 13.54 10.84 -7.48
CA GLN A 40 14.51 10.10 -6.69
C GLN A 40 14.63 10.67 -5.26
N ARG A 41 14.64 12.01 -5.10
CA ARG A 41 14.65 12.63 -3.76
C ARG A 41 13.41 12.25 -2.92
N MET A 42 12.23 12.25 -3.55
CA MET A 42 10.99 11.80 -2.90
C MET A 42 11.08 10.34 -2.47
N MET A 43 11.60 9.48 -3.36
CA MET A 43 11.81 8.06 -3.07
C MET A 43 12.80 7.86 -1.91
N ASP A 44 13.94 8.53 -1.94
CA ASP A 44 14.97 8.47 -0.89
C ASP A 44 14.44 8.95 0.46
N SER A 45 13.56 9.95 0.46
CA SER A 45 12.88 10.42 1.67
C SER A 45 11.90 9.37 2.19
N ALA A 46 11.07 8.78 1.32
CA ALA A 46 10.11 7.74 1.70
C ALA A 46 10.83 6.50 2.28
N LEU A 47 11.91 6.06 1.67
CA LEU A 47 12.70 4.90 2.13
C LEU A 47 13.32 5.09 3.52
N LYS A 48 13.48 6.31 4.01
CA LYS A 48 13.98 6.59 5.37
C LYS A 48 12.90 6.44 6.45
N GLU A 49 11.63 6.38 6.07
CA GLU A 49 10.53 6.30 7.04
C GLU A 49 10.44 4.90 7.67
N THR A 50 10.83 4.80 8.94
CA THR A 50 10.83 3.55 9.71
C THR A 50 9.47 2.83 9.69
N PHE A 51 8.37 3.57 9.69
CA PHE A 51 7.02 3.00 9.64
C PHE A 51 6.81 2.08 8.42
N LEU A 52 7.27 2.48 7.24
CA LEU A 52 7.08 1.71 6.00
C LEU A 52 7.82 0.36 6.07
N HIS A 53 9.00 0.33 6.69
CA HIS A 53 9.75 -0.91 6.94
C HIS A 53 9.01 -1.87 7.88
N LYS A 54 8.21 -1.33 8.81
CA LYS A 54 7.41 -2.10 9.77
C LYS A 54 6.11 -2.64 9.19
N CYS A 55 5.64 -2.11 8.05
CA CYS A 55 4.45 -2.65 7.39
C CYS A 55 4.69 -4.06 6.82
N ASN A 56 3.64 -4.88 6.82
CA ASN A 56 3.64 -6.20 6.17
C ASN A 56 3.50 -6.08 4.66
N ALA A 57 2.75 -5.08 4.18
CA ALA A 57 2.52 -4.83 2.77
C ALA A 57 2.42 -3.33 2.47
N ILE A 58 2.55 -2.98 1.20
CA ILE A 58 2.39 -1.62 0.68
C ILE A 58 1.20 -1.61 -0.30
N GLU A 59 0.32 -0.62 -0.23
CA GLU A 59 -0.71 -0.45 -1.27
C GLU A 59 -0.06 0.18 -2.51
N SER A 60 0.09 -0.59 -3.58
CA SER A 60 0.68 -0.10 -4.84
C SER A 60 -0.37 0.28 -5.89
N ALA A 61 -1.59 -0.21 -5.73
CA ALA A 61 -2.69 0.09 -6.64
C ALA A 61 -3.87 0.69 -5.86
N ASN A 62 -4.05 2.00 -5.96
CA ASN A 62 -5.17 2.71 -5.38
C ASN A 62 -6.11 3.21 -6.49
N GLY A 63 -7.42 2.95 -6.37
CA GLY A 63 -8.42 3.34 -7.37
C GLY A 63 -8.60 4.85 -7.55
N ARG A 64 -8.11 5.65 -6.59
CA ARG A 64 -8.09 7.12 -6.65
C ARG A 64 -6.69 7.69 -6.93
N GLY A 65 -5.68 6.84 -7.04
CA GLY A 65 -4.32 7.24 -7.39
C GLY A 65 -4.17 7.42 -8.89
N SER A 66 -3.39 8.43 -9.30
CA SER A 66 -2.94 8.55 -10.69
C SER A 66 -2.04 7.39 -11.10
N ILE A 67 -1.72 7.29 -12.39
CA ILE A 67 -0.78 6.28 -12.89
C ILE A 67 0.59 6.47 -12.21
N LEU A 68 1.08 7.70 -12.15
CA LEU A 68 2.39 8.03 -11.57
C LEU A 68 2.45 7.81 -10.05
N GLU A 69 1.35 8.11 -9.34
CA GLU A 69 1.23 7.84 -7.90
C GLU A 69 1.30 6.34 -7.58
N ASN A 70 0.64 5.52 -8.40
CA ASN A 70 0.67 4.06 -8.26
C ASN A 70 2.05 3.49 -8.65
N GLU A 71 2.67 3.98 -9.73
CA GLU A 71 4.03 3.59 -10.13
C GLU A 71 5.07 3.94 -9.04
N PHE A 72 4.95 5.12 -8.42
CA PHE A 72 5.80 5.49 -7.27
C PHE A 72 5.64 4.50 -6.12
N SER A 73 4.41 4.08 -5.82
CA SER A 73 4.12 3.16 -4.73
C SER A 73 4.58 1.73 -5.02
N GLU A 74 4.50 1.30 -6.27
CA GLU A 74 5.04 0.02 -6.73
C GLU A 74 6.57 -0.02 -6.62
N ASP A 75 7.26 1.03 -7.08
CA ASP A 75 8.72 1.15 -6.91
C ASP A 75 9.13 1.14 -5.44
N LEU A 76 8.40 1.88 -4.59
CA LEU A 76 8.63 1.94 -3.16
C LEU A 76 8.48 0.54 -2.53
N ALA A 77 7.44 -0.20 -2.88
CA ALA A 77 7.21 -1.56 -2.41
C ALA A 77 8.33 -2.51 -2.85
N ARG A 78 8.76 -2.42 -4.12
CA ARG A 78 9.86 -3.20 -4.69
C ARG A 78 11.17 -2.95 -3.96
N MET A 79 11.51 -1.67 -3.71
CA MET A 79 12.74 -1.31 -2.99
C MET A 79 12.71 -1.72 -1.51
N LEU A 80 11.54 -1.73 -0.87
CA LEU A 80 11.34 -2.23 0.49
C LEU A 80 11.20 -3.76 0.57
N GLN A 81 11.18 -4.45 -0.58
CA GLN A 81 10.93 -5.90 -0.70
C GLN A 81 9.64 -6.32 0.01
N LYS A 82 8.56 -5.56 -0.21
CA LYS A 82 7.25 -5.81 0.40
C LYS A 82 6.26 -6.32 -0.63
N PRO A 83 5.37 -7.27 -0.26
CA PRO A 83 4.23 -7.63 -1.09
C PRO A 83 3.29 -6.43 -1.24
N THR A 84 2.52 -6.42 -2.33
CA THR A 84 1.68 -5.29 -2.70
C THR A 84 0.20 -5.60 -2.60
N THR A 85 -0.56 -4.63 -2.10
CA THR A 85 -2.03 -4.67 -2.02
C THR A 85 -2.63 -3.68 -3.00
N GLY A 86 -3.91 -3.89 -3.31
CA GLY A 86 -4.73 -2.95 -4.06
C GLY A 86 -6.07 -2.68 -3.40
N GLY A 87 -6.56 -1.44 -3.52
CA GLY A 87 -7.81 -0.98 -2.93
C GLY A 87 -8.45 0.15 -3.73
N SER A 88 -9.78 0.16 -3.80
CA SER A 88 -10.52 1.19 -4.54
C SER A 88 -10.48 2.58 -3.89
N ASP A 89 -10.27 2.66 -2.57
CA ASP A 89 -10.43 3.89 -1.76
C ASP A 89 -11.78 4.59 -2.05
N ALA A 90 -12.83 3.80 -2.29
CA ALA A 90 -14.12 4.27 -2.75
C ALA A 90 -14.80 5.21 -1.74
N HIS A 91 -15.17 6.39 -2.20
CA HIS A 91 -16.01 7.38 -1.49
C HIS A 91 -17.36 7.60 -2.20
N ARG A 92 -17.55 6.96 -3.36
CA ARG A 92 -18.78 6.92 -4.16
C ARG A 92 -19.03 5.49 -4.62
N THR A 93 -20.29 5.17 -4.91
CA THR A 93 -20.73 3.80 -5.28
C THR A 93 -20.07 3.30 -6.56
N ASP A 94 -19.88 4.15 -7.56
CA ASP A 94 -19.21 3.84 -8.83
C ASP A 94 -17.69 3.64 -8.70
N GLN A 95 -17.09 3.95 -7.55
CA GLN A 95 -15.68 3.69 -7.28
C GLN A 95 -15.46 2.30 -6.67
N VAL A 96 -16.51 1.68 -6.13
CA VAL A 96 -16.42 0.39 -5.43
C VAL A 96 -15.94 -0.68 -6.40
N GLY A 97 -14.90 -1.42 -6.00
CA GLY A 97 -14.42 -2.54 -6.78
C GLY A 97 -13.77 -2.16 -8.09
N THR A 98 -13.19 -0.96 -8.23
CA THR A 98 -12.30 -0.59 -9.34
C THR A 98 -10.91 -1.24 -9.22
N VAL A 99 -10.45 -1.44 -7.98
CA VAL A 99 -9.20 -2.10 -7.62
C VAL A 99 -9.42 -2.95 -6.37
N ALA A 100 -8.80 -4.12 -6.32
CA ALA A 100 -8.87 -5.05 -5.19
C ALA A 100 -7.52 -5.77 -4.96
N THR A 101 -7.44 -6.49 -3.84
CA THR A 101 -6.35 -7.43 -3.56
C THR A 101 -6.86 -8.84 -3.81
N ARG A 102 -6.21 -9.58 -4.72
CA ARG A 102 -6.49 -10.99 -4.97
C ARG A 102 -5.63 -11.84 -4.03
N PHE A 103 -6.27 -12.57 -3.13
CA PHE A 103 -5.62 -13.59 -2.30
C PHE A 103 -5.62 -14.93 -3.03
N GLN A 104 -4.51 -15.67 -2.93
CA GLN A 104 -4.43 -17.01 -3.53
C GLN A 104 -5.30 -18.03 -2.75
N ASN A 105 -5.53 -17.76 -1.46
CA ASN A 105 -6.37 -18.57 -0.58
C ASN A 105 -7.72 -17.90 -0.31
N ASN A 106 -8.74 -18.71 -0.04
CA ASN A 106 -10.07 -18.20 0.34
C ASN A 106 -10.02 -17.57 1.74
N ILE A 107 -10.43 -16.30 1.83
CA ILE A 107 -10.56 -15.56 3.08
C ILE A 107 -11.97 -15.76 3.65
N LYS A 108 -12.09 -16.48 4.77
CA LYS A 108 -13.39 -16.74 5.43
C LYS A 108 -13.55 -16.01 6.76
N SER A 109 -12.47 -15.38 7.24
CA SER A 109 -12.43 -14.68 8.52
C SER A 109 -11.39 -13.57 8.53
N ILE A 110 -11.47 -12.68 9.52
CA ILE A 110 -10.42 -11.67 9.76
C ILE A 110 -9.07 -12.32 10.09
N SER A 111 -9.07 -13.47 10.77
CA SER A 111 -7.84 -14.22 11.07
C SER A 111 -7.17 -14.72 9.79
N ASP A 112 -7.95 -15.22 8.83
CA ASP A 112 -7.43 -15.61 7.51
C ASP A 112 -6.83 -14.41 6.77
N LEU A 113 -7.55 -13.28 6.77
CA LEU A 113 -7.07 -12.05 6.13
C LEU A 113 -5.73 -11.60 6.71
N VAL A 114 -5.62 -11.54 8.04
CA VAL A 114 -4.39 -11.16 8.74
C VAL A 114 -3.25 -12.15 8.41
N ARG A 115 -3.54 -13.45 8.41
CA ARG A 115 -2.55 -14.48 8.06
C ARG A 115 -2.03 -14.30 6.64
N GLU A 116 -2.91 -14.13 5.65
CA GLU A 116 -2.50 -13.98 4.25
C GLU A 116 -1.75 -12.66 4.01
N ILE A 117 -2.17 -11.54 4.63
CA ILE A 117 -1.41 -10.27 4.53
C ILE A 117 0.01 -10.44 5.09
N ARG A 118 0.16 -11.19 6.20
CA ARG A 118 1.47 -11.45 6.80
C ARG A 118 2.31 -12.44 5.99
N SER A 119 1.70 -13.34 5.22
CA SER A 119 2.42 -14.34 4.41
C SER A 119 2.90 -13.78 3.07
N GLY A 120 2.24 -12.74 2.54
CA GLY A 120 2.61 -12.11 1.27
C GLY A 120 2.02 -12.79 0.02
N ASN A 121 1.13 -13.77 0.17
CA ASN A 121 0.56 -14.55 -0.94
C ASN A 121 -0.69 -13.89 -1.54
N PHE A 122 -0.51 -12.71 -2.12
CA PHE A 122 -1.56 -11.92 -2.74
C PHE A 122 -0.97 -10.92 -3.75
N GLU A 123 -1.84 -10.35 -4.58
CA GLU A 123 -1.44 -9.35 -5.58
C GLU A 123 -2.56 -8.31 -5.80
N PRO A 124 -2.21 -7.08 -6.18
CA PRO A 124 -3.20 -6.09 -6.59
C PRO A 124 -3.80 -6.48 -7.95
N ILE A 125 -5.11 -6.31 -8.10
CA ILE A 125 -5.81 -6.48 -9.37
C ILE A 125 -6.68 -5.25 -9.67
N LYS A 126 -6.62 -4.78 -10.92
CA LYS A 126 -7.64 -3.87 -11.46
C LYS A 126 -8.84 -4.71 -11.86
N LEU A 127 -10.01 -4.28 -11.43
CA LEU A 127 -11.26 -4.92 -11.76
C LEU A 127 -11.91 -4.08 -12.86
N SER A 128 -12.22 -4.70 -13.98
CA SER A 128 -13.09 -4.10 -14.98
C SER A 128 -14.49 -4.01 -14.38
N VAL A 129 -14.91 -2.80 -14.02
CA VAL A 129 -16.30 -2.52 -13.70
C VAL A 129 -17.08 -2.67 -15.01
N LEU A 130 -18.01 -3.63 -15.07
CA LEU A 130 -18.94 -3.80 -16.20
C LEU A 130 -19.89 -2.60 -16.29
#